data_AF-A0ABD5TJA0-F1
#
_entry.id   AF-A0ABD5TJA0-F1
#
_cell.length_a   1.000
_cell.length_b   1.000
_cell.length_c   1.000
_cell.angle_alpha   90.00
_cell.angle_beta   90.00
_cell.angle_gamma   90.00
#
_symmetry.space_group_name_H-M   'P 1'
#
loop_
_entity.id
_entity.type
_entity.pdbx_description
1 polymer ?
#
loop_
_entity_poly.entity_id
_entity_poly.type
_entity_poly.pdbx_seq_one_letter_code
_entity_poly.pdbx_strand_id
1 'polypeptide(L)'
;MELTRRDAVAALAALGTSGATIAGVHHHASSGTDADGDGSDSDPALETLLAAAEVVYPSELEGVEEFVETFLEGRRDSEAHAAGLEDAVEELDRYANVYHDAPFAELSPADRDDTLRRASVATVPERPDGTAPERIRYYVVNELLLALYTSPTGGELVGIENPQGYPGGLETYQRGSES
;
A
#
# COMPACT_ATOMS: atom_id res chain seq x y z
N MET A 1 14.59 0.34 -10.37
CA MET A 1 13.56 1.38 -10.65
C MET A 1 13.25 2.05 -9.34
N GLU A 2 13.01 3.36 -9.33
CA GLU A 2 12.90 4.12 -8.08
C GLU A 2 11.45 4.54 -7.86
N LEU A 3 10.84 4.05 -6.77
CA LEU A 3 9.57 4.57 -6.28
C LEU A 3 9.82 5.88 -5.56
N THR A 4 8.97 6.86 -5.82
CA THR A 4 9.11 8.20 -5.25
C THR A 4 7.89 8.60 -4.44
N ARG A 5 8.02 9.63 -3.61
CA ARG A 5 6.86 10.30 -3.00
C ARG A 5 5.80 10.71 -4.02
N ARG A 6 6.22 11.13 -5.22
CA ARG A 6 5.29 11.50 -6.31
C ARG A 6 4.49 10.30 -6.79
N ASP A 7 5.11 9.13 -6.84
CA ASP A 7 4.44 7.88 -7.18
C ASP A 7 3.35 7.53 -6.15
N ALA A 8 3.65 7.71 -4.86
CA ALA A 8 2.67 7.49 -3.78
C ALA A 8 1.47 8.45 -3.90
N VAL A 9 1.72 9.74 -4.15
CA VAL A 9 0.66 10.73 -4.37
C VAL A 9 -0.18 10.39 -5.61
N ALA A 10 0.45 9.94 -6.69
CA ALA A 10 -0.26 9.51 -7.90
C ALA A 10 -1.13 8.26 -7.65
N ALA A 11 -0.61 7.28 -6.90
CA ALA A 11 -1.35 6.10 -6.46
C ALA A 11 -2.59 6.49 -5.64
N LEU A 12 -2.43 7.35 -4.63
CA LEU A 12 -3.53 7.88 -3.81
C LEU A 12 -4.59 8.60 -4.66
N ALA A 13 -4.16 9.42 -5.63
CA ALA A 13 -5.08 10.11 -6.53
C ALA A 13 -5.91 9.14 -7.38
N ALA A 14 -5.33 7.99 -7.79
CA ALA A 14 -6.02 6.97 -8.56
C ALA A 14 -7.11 6.24 -7.77
N LEU A 15 -7.01 6.17 -6.44
CA LEU A 15 -8.02 5.55 -5.57
C LEU A 15 -9.29 6.41 -5.44
N GLY A 16 -9.24 7.66 -5.91
CA GLY A 16 -10.33 8.61 -5.82
C GLY A 16 -10.55 9.06 -4.37
N THR A 17 -10.71 10.36 -4.18
CA THR A 17 -11.08 10.94 -2.88
C THR A 17 -12.52 10.54 -2.52
N SER A 18 -12.73 9.31 -2.07
CA SER A 18 -14.05 8.83 -1.66
C SER A 18 -14.52 9.39 -0.31
N GLY A 19 -13.68 10.20 0.37
CA GLY A 19 -14.03 10.93 1.61
C GLY A 19 -13.86 12.45 1.59
N ALA A 20 -13.24 13.04 0.56
CA ALA A 20 -13.13 14.50 0.45
C ALA A 20 -14.12 15.01 -0.60
N THR A 21 -15.16 15.68 -0.14
CA THR A 21 -15.95 16.57 -0.98
C THR A 21 -15.01 17.45 -1.79
N ILE A 22 -15.19 17.47 -3.11
CA ILE A 22 -14.54 18.45 -4.00
C ILE A 22 -15.16 19.82 -3.69
N ALA A 23 -14.77 20.41 -2.57
CA ALA A 23 -15.01 21.80 -2.24
C ALA A 23 -13.80 22.61 -2.70
N GLY A 24 -13.75 22.87 -4.00
CA GLY A 24 -13.03 24.01 -4.56
C GLY A 24 -11.50 23.95 -4.52
N VAL A 25 -10.92 24.14 -5.70
CA VAL A 25 -9.64 24.83 -5.85
C VAL A 25 -9.63 26.05 -4.89
N HIS A 26 -8.64 26.11 -3.99
CA HIS A 26 -8.29 27.17 -3.01
C HIS A 26 -8.62 26.95 -1.52
N HIS A 27 -7.85 26.08 -0.84
CA HIS A 27 -7.35 26.25 0.55
C HIS A 27 -6.39 25.07 0.84
N HIS A 28 -5.21 25.14 1.47
CA HIS A 28 -4.55 26.14 2.29
C HIS A 28 -3.06 25.77 2.31
N ALA A 29 -2.18 26.64 1.81
CA ALA A 29 -0.84 26.68 2.36
C ALA A 29 -0.96 27.18 3.81
N SER A 30 -0.15 26.61 4.70
CA SER A 30 0.16 27.06 6.06
C SER A 30 -0.87 26.87 7.18
N SER A 31 -0.91 25.65 7.73
CA SER A 31 -0.84 25.51 9.19
C SER A 31 0.43 24.74 9.52
N GLY A 32 1.49 25.50 9.81
CA GLY A 32 2.65 24.96 10.50
C GLY A 32 2.23 24.56 11.90
N THR A 33 2.38 23.28 12.19
CA THR A 33 2.75 22.83 13.51
C THR A 33 4.18 22.34 13.36
N ASP A 34 5.11 23.10 13.91
CA ASP A 34 6.42 22.57 14.26
C ASP A 34 6.18 21.35 15.16
N ALA A 35 6.20 20.16 14.57
CA ALA A 35 6.45 18.94 15.31
C ALA A 35 7.96 18.82 15.44
N ASP A 36 8.54 19.68 16.28
CA ASP A 36 9.76 19.33 17.01
C ASP A 36 9.39 18.17 17.94
N GLY A 37 9.37 16.97 17.36
CA GLY A 37 9.25 15.68 18.01
C GLY A 37 10.48 14.86 17.67
N ASP A 38 11.63 15.28 18.19
CA ASP A 38 12.81 14.45 18.35
C ASP A 38 12.44 13.28 19.28
N GLY A 39 11.99 12.19 18.67
CA GLY A 39 11.46 11.00 19.34
C GLY A 39 10.69 10.15 18.36
N SER A 40 11.39 9.45 17.47
CA SER A 40 10.82 8.39 16.63
C SER A 40 10.34 7.26 17.55
N ASP A 41 9.11 7.38 18.06
CA ASP A 41 8.32 6.20 18.37
C ASP A 41 8.05 5.55 17.01
N SER A 42 8.72 4.42 16.76
CA SER A 42 8.50 3.57 15.60
C SER A 42 7.01 3.35 15.38
N ASP A 43 6.50 3.66 14.18
CA ASP A 43 5.13 3.33 13.78
C ASP A 43 5.06 1.83 13.42
N PRO A 44 4.44 0.98 14.27
CA PRO A 44 4.50 -0.47 14.08
C PRO A 44 3.82 -0.94 12.79
N ALA A 45 2.81 -0.19 12.31
CA ALA A 45 2.12 -0.52 11.08
C ALA A 45 2.98 -0.21 9.86
N LEU A 46 3.73 0.91 9.89
CA LEU A 46 4.70 1.23 8.85
C LEU A 46 5.80 0.17 8.80
N GLU A 47 6.41 -0.17 9.93
CA GLU A 47 7.47 -1.19 9.99
C GLU A 47 6.97 -2.55 9.45
N THR A 48 5.76 -2.95 9.81
CA THR A 48 5.13 -4.17 9.30
C THR A 48 4.89 -4.12 7.80
N LEU A 49 4.41 -2.98 7.27
CA LEU A 49 4.19 -2.80 5.83
C LEU A 49 5.51 -2.80 5.05
N LEU A 50 6.58 -2.19 5.57
CA LEU A 50 7.91 -2.25 4.96
C LEU A 50 8.46 -3.67 4.92
N ALA A 51 8.32 -4.40 6.04
CA ALA A 51 8.69 -5.81 6.11
C ALA A 51 7.90 -6.67 5.10
N ALA A 52 6.61 -6.40 4.92
CA ALA A 52 5.78 -7.07 3.93
C ALA A 52 6.16 -6.67 2.49
N ALA A 53 6.51 -5.40 2.27
CA ALA A 53 6.96 -4.90 0.97
C ALA A 53 8.24 -5.59 0.50
N GLU A 54 9.19 -5.89 1.38
CA GLU A 54 10.40 -6.66 1.03
C GLU A 54 10.09 -8.05 0.45
N VAL A 55 8.94 -8.63 0.77
CA VAL A 55 8.50 -9.93 0.25
C VAL A 55 7.65 -9.78 -1.02
N VAL A 56 6.77 -8.77 -1.03
CA VAL A 56 5.73 -8.63 -2.06
C VAL A 56 6.23 -7.83 -3.27
N TYR A 57 7.16 -6.90 -3.07
CA TYR A 57 7.71 -6.07 -4.14
C TYR A 57 8.93 -6.74 -4.81
N PRO A 58 9.13 -6.50 -6.11
CA PRO A 58 10.38 -6.85 -6.78
C PRO A 58 11.60 -6.24 -6.08
N SER A 59 12.65 -7.03 -5.92
CA SER A 59 13.88 -6.62 -5.22
C SER A 59 14.65 -5.48 -5.89
N GLU A 60 14.41 -5.23 -7.18
CA GLU A 60 15.04 -4.15 -7.95
C GLU A 60 14.37 -2.78 -7.75
N LEU A 61 13.34 -2.70 -6.91
CA LEU A 61 12.69 -1.45 -6.53
C LEU A 61 13.46 -0.77 -5.39
N GLU A 62 13.78 0.50 -5.61
CA GLU A 62 14.40 1.41 -4.66
C GLU A 62 13.35 2.44 -4.20
N GLY A 63 13.60 3.14 -3.09
CA GLY A 63 12.68 4.18 -2.59
C GLY A 63 11.38 3.65 -1.97
N VAL A 64 11.32 2.36 -1.65
CA VAL A 64 10.13 1.69 -1.07
C VAL A 64 9.70 2.34 0.24
N GLU A 65 10.64 2.73 1.10
CA GLU A 65 10.35 3.30 2.42
C GLU A 65 9.54 4.60 2.33
N GLU A 66 10.09 5.62 1.66
CA GLU A 66 9.42 6.92 1.48
C GLU A 66 8.08 6.77 0.74
N PHE A 67 8.01 5.84 -0.22
CA PHE A 67 6.78 5.55 -0.96
C PHE A 67 5.69 4.96 -0.08
N VAL A 68 5.99 3.91 0.69
CA VAL A 68 5.02 3.23 1.57
C VAL A 68 4.59 4.16 2.70
N GLU A 69 5.51 4.91 3.30
CA GLU A 69 5.20 5.91 4.32
C GLU A 69 4.21 6.95 3.80
N THR A 70 4.53 7.60 2.68
CA THR A 70 3.65 8.62 2.07
C THR A 70 2.28 8.05 1.71
N PHE A 71 2.25 6.83 1.17
CA PHE A 71 1.00 6.18 0.79
C PHE A 71 0.16 5.86 2.03
N LEU A 72 0.78 5.30 3.08
CA LEU A 72 0.13 4.97 4.35
C LEU A 72 -0.47 6.19 5.03
N GLU A 73 0.25 7.30 5.08
CA GLU A 73 -0.25 8.57 5.62
C GLU A 73 -1.58 8.97 4.95
N GLY A 74 -1.64 8.95 3.62
CA GLY A 74 -2.86 9.29 2.88
C GLY A 74 -3.99 8.28 3.06
N ARG A 75 -3.68 7.00 3.32
CA ARG A 75 -4.71 5.98 3.56
C ARG A 75 -5.37 6.09 4.93
N ARG A 76 -4.65 6.63 5.92
CA ARG A 76 -5.12 6.82 7.30
C ARG A 76 -6.10 7.98 7.48
N ASP A 77 -6.32 8.81 6.46
CA ASP A 77 -7.38 9.84 6.47
C ASP A 77 -8.80 9.26 6.70
N SER A 78 -8.98 7.95 6.50
CA SER A 78 -10.19 7.22 6.87
C SER A 78 -9.99 6.45 8.18
N GLU A 79 -10.66 6.87 9.26
CA GLU A 79 -10.59 6.20 10.58
C GLU A 79 -10.92 4.71 10.50
N ALA A 80 -11.94 4.33 9.73
CA ALA A 80 -12.32 2.93 9.55
C ALA A 80 -11.21 2.10 8.85
N HIS A 81 -10.51 2.72 7.90
CA HIS A 81 -9.41 2.04 7.20
C HIS A 81 -8.17 1.94 8.10
N ALA A 82 -7.85 2.99 8.86
CA ALA A 82 -6.76 2.98 9.82
C ALA A 82 -6.95 1.87 10.88
N ALA A 83 -8.15 1.76 11.47
CA ALA A 83 -8.45 0.71 12.43
C ALA A 83 -8.36 -0.70 11.81
N GLY A 84 -8.87 -0.89 10.59
CA GLY A 84 -8.77 -2.18 9.90
C GLY A 84 -7.34 -2.60 9.57
N LEU A 85 -6.46 -1.63 9.27
CA LEU A 85 -5.03 -1.86 9.09
C LEU A 85 -4.35 -2.26 10.41
N GLU A 86 -4.61 -1.54 11.50
CA GLU A 86 -4.06 -1.86 12.82
C GLU A 86 -4.46 -3.28 13.26
N ASP A 87 -5.73 -3.64 13.11
CA ASP A 87 -6.23 -4.99 13.40
C ASP A 87 -5.53 -6.06 12.54
N ALA A 88 -5.26 -5.77 11.27
CA ALA A 88 -4.59 -6.70 10.37
C ALA A 88 -3.10 -6.87 10.71
N VAL A 89 -2.42 -5.79 11.12
CA VAL A 89 -1.03 -5.83 11.60
C VAL A 89 -0.93 -6.67 12.87
N GLU A 90 -1.83 -6.47 13.85
CA GLU A 90 -1.83 -7.26 15.09
C GLU A 90 -2.04 -8.76 14.81
N GLU A 91 -2.94 -9.10 13.88
CA GLU A 91 -3.12 -10.49 13.46
C GLU A 91 -1.86 -11.06 12.79
N LEU A 92 -1.21 -10.31 11.91
CA LEU A 92 0.00 -10.76 11.24
C LEU A 92 1.14 -10.99 12.24
N ASP A 93 1.30 -10.10 13.23
CA ASP A 93 2.24 -10.29 14.33
C ASP A 93 1.91 -11.52 15.16
N ARG A 94 0.62 -11.82 15.38
CA ARG A 94 0.21 -13.05 16.05
C ARG A 94 0.60 -14.29 15.26
N TYR A 95 0.45 -14.28 13.94
CA TYR A 95 0.93 -15.36 13.07
C TYR A 95 2.45 -15.51 13.17
N ALA A 96 3.20 -14.41 13.06
CA ALA A 96 4.66 -14.41 13.18
C ALA A 96 5.12 -14.98 14.52
N ASN A 97 4.56 -14.51 15.64
CA ASN A 97 4.90 -14.99 16.97
C ASN A 97 4.59 -16.47 17.16
N VAL A 98 3.48 -16.98 16.60
CA VAL A 98 3.11 -18.40 16.72
C VAL A 98 4.12 -19.33 16.03
N TYR A 99 4.76 -18.89 14.94
CA TYR A 99 5.66 -19.74 14.16
C TYR A 99 7.14 -19.46 14.39
N HIS A 100 7.49 -18.23 14.78
CA HIS A 100 8.86 -17.73 14.81
C HIS A 100 9.23 -16.99 16.10
N ASP A 101 8.32 -16.91 17.08
CA ASP A 101 8.55 -16.28 18.40
C ASP A 101 9.06 -14.83 18.34
N ALA A 102 8.70 -14.09 17.29
CA ALA A 102 9.07 -12.69 17.07
C ALA A 102 7.95 -11.95 16.29
N PRO A 103 7.85 -10.62 16.43
CA PRO A 103 6.93 -9.82 15.61
C PRO A 103 7.37 -9.85 14.13
N PHE A 104 6.41 -9.68 13.23
CA PHE A 104 6.61 -9.85 11.80
C PHE A 104 7.69 -8.92 11.24
N ALA A 105 7.73 -7.67 11.70
CA ALA A 105 8.70 -6.68 11.28
C ALA A 105 10.15 -7.07 11.62
N GLU A 106 10.38 -7.86 12.66
CA GLU A 106 11.73 -8.29 13.09
C GLU A 106 12.20 -9.58 12.40
N LEU A 107 11.32 -10.26 11.65
CA LEU A 107 11.64 -11.51 10.98
C LEU A 107 12.63 -11.32 9.82
N SER A 108 13.34 -12.40 9.47
CA SER A 108 14.12 -12.44 8.23
C SER A 108 13.19 -12.43 7.00
N PRO A 109 13.63 -11.97 5.82
CA PRO A 109 12.80 -11.99 4.61
C PRO A 109 12.21 -13.38 4.27
N ALA A 110 12.96 -14.45 4.53
CA ALA A 110 12.50 -15.82 4.31
C ALA A 110 11.38 -16.22 5.29
N ASP A 111 11.47 -15.81 6.55
CA ASP A 111 10.48 -16.12 7.58
C ASP A 111 9.21 -15.25 7.43
N ARG A 112 9.37 -14.01 6.94
CA ARG A 112 8.25 -13.14 6.53
C ARG A 112 7.44 -13.80 5.42
N ASP A 113 8.12 -14.25 4.37
CA ASP A 113 7.51 -14.99 3.24
C ASP A 113 6.86 -16.30 3.69
N ASP A 114 7.52 -17.08 4.55
CA ASP A 114 6.93 -18.29 5.14
C ASP A 114 5.66 -17.98 5.97
N THR A 115 5.67 -16.91 6.76
CA THR A 115 4.51 -16.48 7.56
C THR A 115 3.32 -16.13 6.68
N LEU A 116 3.52 -15.33 5.62
CA LEU A 116 2.46 -14.99 4.67
C LEU A 116 1.90 -16.22 3.95
N ARG A 117 2.77 -17.16 3.54
CA ARG A 117 2.35 -18.44 2.95
C ARG A 117 1.52 -19.29 3.91
N ARG A 118 1.94 -19.43 5.17
CA ARG A 118 1.21 -20.20 6.18
C ARG A 118 -0.15 -19.61 6.49
N ALA A 119 -0.24 -18.28 6.55
CA ALA A 119 -1.52 -17.58 6.66
C ALA A 119 -2.41 -17.75 5.42
N SER A 120 -1.89 -18.32 4.31
CA SER A 120 -2.64 -18.56 3.06
C SER A 120 -3.20 -17.30 2.41
N VAL A 121 -2.57 -16.14 2.68
CA VAL A 121 -3.02 -14.81 2.24
C VAL A 121 -3.18 -14.71 0.72
N ALA A 122 -2.34 -15.43 -0.03
CA ALA A 122 -2.38 -15.45 -1.49
C ALA A 122 -3.62 -16.15 -2.08
N THR A 123 -4.32 -16.98 -1.30
CA THR A 123 -5.42 -17.83 -1.81
C THR A 123 -6.79 -17.56 -1.20
N VAL A 124 -6.84 -16.94 -0.01
CA VAL A 124 -8.10 -16.56 0.62
C VAL A 124 -8.75 -15.36 -0.09
N PRO A 125 -10.06 -15.15 -0.02
CA PRO A 125 -10.68 -13.94 -0.55
C PRO A 125 -10.20 -12.67 0.18
N GLU A 126 -10.17 -11.52 -0.50
CA GLU A 126 -9.96 -10.24 0.18
C GLU A 126 -11.27 -9.74 0.82
N ARG A 127 -11.38 -9.83 2.15
CA ARG A 127 -12.57 -9.37 2.90
C ARG A 127 -12.16 -8.51 4.09
N PRO A 128 -12.50 -7.21 4.12
CA PRO A 128 -12.10 -6.33 5.22
C PRO A 128 -12.74 -6.74 6.56
N ASP A 129 -13.96 -7.29 6.52
CA ASP A 129 -14.68 -7.80 7.70
C ASP A 129 -14.53 -9.33 7.85
N GLY A 130 -13.51 -9.92 7.22
CA GLY A 130 -13.30 -11.36 7.14
C GLY A 130 -12.53 -11.95 8.31
N THR A 131 -12.12 -13.20 8.12
CA THR A 131 -11.14 -13.91 8.95
C THR A 131 -9.76 -13.23 8.90
N ALA A 132 -8.90 -13.52 9.87
CA ALA A 132 -7.57 -12.90 9.94
C ALA A 132 -6.77 -13.00 8.63
N PRO A 133 -6.66 -14.16 7.95
CA PRO A 133 -6.04 -14.24 6.62
C PRO A 133 -6.64 -13.31 5.56
N GLU A 134 -7.97 -13.20 5.53
CA GLU A 134 -8.69 -12.37 4.55
C GLU A 134 -8.45 -10.87 4.82
N ARG A 135 -8.35 -10.47 6.10
CA ARG A 135 -8.00 -9.10 6.51
C ARG A 135 -6.53 -8.77 6.22
N ILE A 136 -5.61 -9.69 6.50
CA ILE A 136 -4.18 -9.52 6.16
C ILE A 136 -4.02 -9.38 4.65
N ARG A 137 -4.70 -10.22 3.84
CA ARG A 137 -4.72 -10.05 2.39
C ARG A 137 -5.24 -8.68 1.98
N TYR A 138 -6.34 -8.20 2.59
CA TYR A 138 -6.96 -6.93 2.23
C TYR A 138 -6.12 -5.71 2.63
N TYR A 139 -5.75 -5.59 3.90
CA TYR A 139 -5.14 -4.37 4.46
C TYR A 139 -3.61 -4.32 4.35
N VAL A 140 -2.93 -5.45 4.19
CA VAL A 140 -1.46 -5.49 4.11
C VAL A 140 -1.01 -5.80 2.69
N VAL A 141 -1.29 -7.00 2.20
CA VAL A 141 -0.76 -7.46 0.90
C VAL A 141 -1.38 -6.66 -0.25
N ASN A 142 -2.70 -6.53 -0.27
CA ASN A 142 -3.38 -5.85 -1.37
C ASN A 142 -3.20 -4.34 -1.31
N GLU A 143 -3.08 -3.69 -0.14
CA GLU A 143 -2.77 -2.26 -0.07
C GLU A 143 -1.39 -1.97 -0.69
N LEU A 144 -0.37 -2.79 -0.38
CA LEU A 144 0.94 -2.65 -1.02
C LEU A 144 0.88 -2.88 -2.53
N LEU A 145 0.22 -3.94 -2.99
CA LEU A 145 0.07 -4.22 -4.42
C LEU A 145 -0.74 -3.14 -5.13
N LEU A 146 -1.78 -2.63 -4.49
CA LEU A 146 -2.61 -1.55 -5.00
C LEU A 146 -1.79 -0.28 -5.15
N ALA A 147 -1.00 0.10 -4.14
CA ALA A 147 -0.09 1.24 -4.21
C ALA A 147 0.87 1.10 -5.39
N LEU A 148 1.53 -0.04 -5.52
CA LEU A 148 2.49 -0.29 -6.58
C LEU A 148 1.81 -0.20 -7.97
N TYR A 149 0.73 -0.94 -8.20
CA TYR A 149 0.09 -1.01 -9.52
C TYR A 149 -0.61 0.28 -9.95
N THR A 150 -0.99 1.13 -9.00
CA THR A 150 -1.58 2.44 -9.30
C THR A 150 -0.54 3.55 -9.43
N SER A 151 0.70 3.29 -9.01
CA SER A 151 1.80 4.22 -9.20
C SER A 151 2.29 4.24 -10.66
N PRO A 152 2.79 5.38 -11.16
CA PRO A 152 3.46 5.46 -12.46
C PRO A 152 4.58 4.42 -12.63
N THR A 153 5.53 4.37 -11.69
CA THR A 153 6.67 3.44 -11.75
C THR A 153 6.23 1.97 -11.72
N GLY A 154 5.29 1.60 -10.84
CA GLY A 154 4.80 0.23 -10.79
C GLY A 154 3.91 -0.14 -11.98
N GLY A 155 3.18 0.81 -12.55
CA GLY A 155 2.42 0.64 -13.79
C GLY A 155 3.31 0.33 -15.00
N GLU A 156 4.46 1.02 -15.11
CA GLU A 156 5.50 0.74 -16.11
C GLU A 156 6.11 -0.66 -15.91
N LEU A 157 6.41 -1.03 -14.66
CA LEU A 157 7.01 -2.32 -14.31
C LEU A 157 6.20 -3.52 -14.84
N VAL A 158 4.87 -3.45 -14.78
CA VAL A 158 3.99 -4.53 -15.28
C VAL A 158 3.33 -4.25 -16.63
N GLY A 159 3.70 -3.15 -17.30
CA GLY A 159 3.19 -2.80 -18.62
C GLY A 159 1.68 -2.50 -18.64
N ILE A 160 1.13 -1.99 -17.55
CA ILE A 160 -0.29 -1.59 -17.43
C ILE A 160 -0.47 -0.06 -17.44
N GLU A 161 0.52 0.67 -17.95
CA GLU A 161 0.52 2.13 -18.02
C GLU A 161 -0.79 2.68 -18.60
N ASN A 162 -1.38 3.67 -17.93
CA ASN A 162 -2.41 4.48 -18.55
C ASN A 162 -1.76 5.30 -19.68
N PRO A 163 -2.17 5.13 -20.95
CA PRO A 163 -1.53 5.83 -22.06
C PRO A 163 -1.66 7.35 -21.89
N GLN A 164 -0.58 8.05 -22.22
CA GLN A 164 -0.49 9.51 -22.14
C GLN A 164 -1.59 10.17 -22.99
N GLY A 165 -2.58 10.79 -22.33
CA GLY A 165 -3.64 11.58 -22.98
C GLY A 165 -5.09 11.22 -22.64
N TYR A 166 -5.38 10.22 -21.80
CA TYR A 166 -6.76 9.79 -21.50
C TYR A 166 -7.18 9.92 -20.03
N PRO A 167 -8.25 10.70 -19.72
CA PRO A 167 -9.19 10.35 -18.66
C PRO A 167 -10.05 9.17 -19.17
N GLY A 168 -9.78 7.96 -18.69
CA GLY A 168 -10.55 6.74 -19.01
C GLY A 168 -10.10 6.05 -20.31
N GLY A 169 -9.04 5.25 -20.24
CA GLY A 169 -8.47 4.54 -21.40
C GLY A 169 -9.44 3.53 -22.05
N LEU A 170 -10.00 3.89 -23.22
CA LEU A 170 -10.64 2.97 -24.16
C LEU A 170 -10.29 3.22 -25.63
N GLU A 171 -9.41 4.19 -25.95
CA GLU A 171 -9.10 4.49 -27.36
C GLU A 171 -8.28 3.42 -28.08
N THR A 172 -7.45 2.66 -27.35
CA THR A 172 -6.69 1.56 -27.95
C THR A 172 -7.60 0.44 -28.46
N TYR A 173 -8.84 0.33 -27.95
CA TYR A 173 -9.85 -0.61 -28.46
C TYR A 173 -10.60 -0.11 -29.69
N GLN A 174 -10.47 1.16 -30.09
CA GLN A 174 -11.18 1.71 -31.25
C GLN A 174 -10.40 1.62 -32.57
N ARG A 175 -9.15 1.13 -32.57
CA ARG A 175 -8.39 0.93 -33.82
C ARG A 175 -8.07 -0.54 -34.09
N GLY A 176 -9.10 -1.27 -34.48
CA GLY A 176 -9.04 -2.57 -35.17
C GLY A 176 -10.47 -3.05 -35.38
N SER A 177 -11.05 -3.09 -36.58
CA SER A 177 -10.52 -3.59 -37.84
C SER A 177 -10.99 -2.76 -39.04
N GLU A 178 -10.07 -2.18 -39.81
CA GLU A 178 -10.27 -2.02 -41.25
C GLU A 178 -9.54 -3.18 -41.93
N SER A 179 -10.30 -4.04 -42.60
CA SER A 179 -9.82 -5.05 -43.55
C SER A 179 -10.54 -4.82 -44.87
#